data_AF-A0A8T6YK46-F1
#
_entry.id   AF-A0A8T6YK46-F1
#
_cell.length_a   1.000
_cell.length_b   1.000
_cell.length_c   1.000
_cell.angle_alpha   90.00
_cell.angle_beta   90.00
_cell.angle_gamma   90.00
#
_symmetry.space_group_name_H-M   'P 1'
#
loop_
_entity.id
_entity.type
_entity.pdbx_description
1 polymer ?
#
loop_
_entity_poly.entity_id
_entity_poly.type
_entity_poly.pdbx_seq_one_letter_code
_entity_poly.pdbx_strand_id
1 'polypeptide(L)' 'MKNAQCKKCLNKFNEKDIYTIQQFQYRKEPPYAWTLEFFRVLKIGEWDSFCEKCIKEYSKSSSDTWKNNF' A
#
# COMPACT_ATOMS: atom_id res chain seq x y z
N MET A 1 -2.53 -22.99 -0.46
CA MET A 1 -1.10 -22.80 -0.08
C MET A 1 -0.80 -21.30 -0.09
N LYS A 2 0.12 -20.82 0.75
CA LYS A 2 0.55 -19.41 0.75
C LYS A 2 1.65 -19.22 -0.29
N ASN A 3 1.36 -18.47 -1.34
CA ASN A 3 2.19 -18.30 -2.54
C ASN A 3 2.51 -16.82 -2.84
N ALA A 4 1.72 -15.87 -2.33
CA ALA A 4 2.05 -14.46 -2.39
C ALA A 4 3.01 -14.05 -1.26
N GLN A 5 3.91 -13.09 -1.51
CA GLN A 5 4.84 -12.55 -0.52
C GLN A 5 4.60 -11.06 -0.31
N CYS A 6 4.57 -10.63 0.95
CA CYS A 6 4.42 -9.22 1.29
C CYS A 6 5.73 -8.46 1.03
N LYS A 7 5.70 -7.40 0.23
CA LYS A 7 6.87 -6.57 -0.09
C LYS A 7 7.51 -5.94 1.15
N LYS A 8 6.69 -5.57 2.15
CA LYS A 8 7.17 -4.91 3.37
C LYS A 8 7.78 -5.88 4.39
N CYS A 9 7.04 -6.93 4.75
CA CYS A 9 7.43 -7.82 5.85
C CYS A 9 7.97 -9.18 5.41
N LEU A 10 8.03 -9.45 4.10
CA LEU A 10 8.54 -10.67 3.47
C LEU A 10 7.82 -11.97 3.86
N ASN A 11 6.77 -11.88 4.69
CA ASN A 11 5.91 -13.01 5.06
C ASN A 11 5.05 -13.45 3.87
N LYS A 12 4.86 -14.76 3.76
CA LYS A 12 3.94 -15.35 2.78
C LYS A 12 2.51 -15.32 3.28
N PHE A 13 1.56 -15.14 2.37
CA PHE A 13 0.13 -15.15 2.64
C PHE A 13 -0.65 -15.77 1.46
N ASN A 14 -1.96 -15.99 1.59
CA ASN A 14 -2.72 -16.62 0.51
C ASN A 14 -2.95 -15.61 -0.61
N GLU A 15 -2.86 -16.03 -1.87
CA GLU A 15 -3.15 -15.17 -3.03
C GLU A 15 -4.52 -14.47 -2.98
N LYS A 16 -5.55 -15.13 -2.44
CA LYS A 16 -6.88 -14.53 -2.25
C LYS A 16 -6.90 -13.31 -1.31
N ASP A 17 -5.83 -13.14 -0.52
CA ASP A 17 -5.66 -12.07 0.45
C ASP A 17 -4.57 -11.07 -0.03
N ILE A 18 -4.34 -10.92 -1.34
CA ILE A 18 -3.42 -9.92 -1.91
C ILE A 18 -4.05 -8.53 -1.86
N TYR A 19 -3.30 -7.60 -1.28
CA TYR A 19 -3.57 -6.18 -1.30
C TYR A 19 -2.49 -5.47 -2.13
N THR A 20 -2.87 -4.47 -2.92
CA THR A 20 -1.97 -3.67 -3.76
C THR A 20 -2.25 -2.18 -3.54
N ILE A 21 -1.42 -1.31 -4.12
CA ILE A 21 -1.61 0.14 -4.04
C ILE A 21 -2.93 0.57 -4.72
N GLN A 22 -3.45 -0.21 -5.65
CA GLN A 22 -4.69 0.12 -6.37
C GLN A 22 -5.90 0.29 -5.44
N GLN A 23 -5.88 -0.30 -4.25
CA GLN A 23 -6.95 -0.09 -3.26
C GLN A 23 -7.10 1.38 -2.84
N PHE A 24 -6.05 2.18 -2.97
CA PHE A 24 -6.09 3.61 -2.70
C PHE A 24 -6.78 4.44 -3.79
N GLN A 25 -7.11 3.87 -4.95
CA GLN A 25 -7.72 4.64 -6.05
C GLN A 25 -9.09 5.24 -5.68
N TYR A 26 -9.81 4.61 -4.75
CA TYR A 26 -11.15 5.02 -4.34
C TYR A 26 -11.16 6.02 -3.18
N ARG A 27 -9.99 6.38 -2.63
CA ARG A 27 -9.92 7.38 -1.56
C ARG A 27 -10.04 8.78 -2.13
N LYS A 28 -10.80 9.64 -1.45
CA LYS A 28 -10.87 11.07 -1.81
C LYS A 28 -9.54 11.78 -1.55
N GLU A 29 -8.96 11.53 -0.38
CA GLU A 29 -7.70 12.13 0.06
C GLU A 29 -6.79 11.11 0.74
N PRO A 30 -5.47 11.16 0.49
CA PRO A 30 -4.82 11.95 -0.58
C PRO A 30 -5.17 11.40 -1.98
N PRO A 31 -5.12 12.24 -3.03
CA PRO A 31 -5.40 11.81 -4.41
C PRO A 31 -4.55 10.61 -4.84
N TYR A 32 -5.09 9.77 -5.74
CA TYR A 32 -4.37 8.57 -6.18
C TYR A 32 -3.02 8.89 -6.83
N ALA A 33 -2.93 9.97 -7.62
CA ALA A 33 -1.66 10.42 -8.20
C ALA A 33 -0.59 10.74 -7.13
N TRP A 34 -0.97 11.43 -6.05
CA TRP A 34 -0.06 11.69 -4.93
C TRP A 34 0.32 10.40 -4.21
N THR A 35 -0.64 9.47 -4.10
CA THR A 35 -0.42 8.15 -3.50
C THR A 35 0.66 7.37 -4.23
N LEU A 36 0.59 7.34 -5.57
CA LEU A 36 1.59 6.69 -6.40
C LEU A 36 2.98 7.28 -6.14
N GLU A 37 3.09 8.60 -6.04
CA GLU A 37 4.36 9.26 -5.76
C GLU A 37 4.90 8.95 -4.36
N PHE A 38 4.04 8.96 -3.34
CA PHE A 38 4.38 8.56 -1.97
C PHE A 38 5.00 7.15 -1.94
N PHE A 39 4.38 6.19 -2.62
CA PHE A 39 4.90 4.81 -2.68
C PHE A 39 6.14 4.68 -3.57
N ARG A 40 6.26 5.49 -4.64
CA ARG A 40 7.45 5.52 -5.50
C ARG A 40 8.69 5.92 -4.72
N VAL A 41 8.61 6.91 -3.83
CA VAL A 41 9.71 7.31 -2.93
C VAL A 41 10.15 6.17 -2.03
N LEU A 42 9.20 5.32 -1.60
CA LEU A 42 9.46 4.11 -0.81
C LEU A 42 9.95 2.92 -1.65
N LYS A 43 10.14 3.11 -2.97
CA LYS A 43 10.51 2.06 -3.94
C LYS A 43 9.50 0.91 -4.00
N ILE A 44 8.22 1.23 -3.86
CA ILE A 44 7.10 0.29 -3.96
C ILE A 44 6.39 0.53 -5.29
N GLY A 45 6.25 -0.54 -6.07
CA GLY A 45 5.49 -0.54 -7.32
C GLY A 45 4.01 -0.79 -7.09
N GLU A 46 3.17 -0.36 -8.04
CA GLU A 46 1.71 -0.44 -7.94
C GLU A 46 1.20 -1.87 -7.73
N TRP A 47 1.92 -2.85 -8.30
CA TRP A 47 1.60 -4.28 -8.26
C TRP A 47 2.37 -5.06 -7.18
N ASP A 48 3.18 -4.38 -6.36
CA ASP A 48 3.79 -5.04 -5.20
C ASP A 48 2.67 -5.56 -4.28
N SER A 49 2.85 -6.79 -3.83
CA SER A 49 1.86 -7.50 -3.03
C SER A 49 2.05 -7.19 -1.54
N PHE A 50 0.94 -6.97 -0.82
CA PHE A 50 0.93 -6.70 0.61
C PHE A 50 -0.06 -7.60 1.33
N CYS A 51 0.26 -7.94 2.57
CA CYS A 51 -0.73 -8.50 3.49
C CYS A 51 -1.59 -7.38 4.09
N GLU A 52 -2.76 -7.75 4.60
CA GLU A 52 -3.75 -6.83 5.17
C GLU A 52 -3.15 -5.88 6.22
N LYS A 53 -2.30 -6.39 7.12
CA LYS A 53 -1.67 -5.56 8.16
C LYS A 53 -0.80 -4.46 7.54
N CYS A 54 0.06 -4.82 6.58
CA CYS A 54 1.00 -3.87 5.98
C CYS A 54 0.29 -2.83 5.12
N ILE A 55 -0.75 -3.21 4.36
CA ILE A 55 -1.49 -2.22 3.56
C ILE A 55 -2.24 -1.22 4.44
N LYS A 56 -2.81 -1.67 5.59
CA LYS A 56 -3.45 -0.78 6.57
C LYS A 56 -2.46 0.19 7.21
N GLU A 57 -1.25 -0.28 7.54
CA GLU A 57 -0.17 0.59 8.04
C GLU A 57 0.21 1.66 7.01
N TYR A 58 0.34 1.30 5.73
CA TYR A 58 0.61 2.29 4.68
C TYR A 58 -0.57 3.23 4.42
N SER A 59 -1.80 2.75 4.56
CA SER A 59 -3.00 3.60 4.50
C SER A 59 -2.94 4.71 5.54
N LYS A 60 -2.63 4.35 6.79
CA LYS A 60 -2.42 5.33 7.86
C LYS A 60 -1.24 6.25 7.58
N SER A 61 -0.08 5.70 7.27
CA SER A 61 1.13 6.49 7.02
C SER A 61 0.95 7.51 5.90
N SER A 62 0.38 7.10 4.76
CA SER A 62 0.15 8.02 3.64
C SER A 62 -0.88 9.10 3.98
N SER A 63 -1.90 8.78 4.77
CA SER A 63 -2.90 9.77 5.23
C SER A 63 -2.30 10.77 6.23
N ASP A 64 -1.49 10.29 7.18
CA ASP A 64 -0.83 11.14 8.17
C ASP A 64 0.21 12.05 7.49
N THR A 65 0.98 11.52 6.54
CA THR A 65 1.93 12.32 5.74
C THR A 65 1.21 13.38 4.91
N TRP A 66 0.04 13.08 4.34
CA TRP A 66 -0.76 14.08 3.62
C TRP A 66 -1.19 15.22 4.54
N LYS A 67 -1.82 14.90 5.68
CA LYS A 67 -2.35 15.88 6.66
C LYS A 67 -1.28 16.74 7.35
N ASN A 68 -0.04 16.26 7.42
CA ASN A 68 1.05 17.03 8.03
C ASN A 68 1.76 17.97 7.04
N ASN A 69 1.50 17.82 5.75
CA ASN A 69 2.08 18.67 4.69
C ASN A 69 1.04 19.59 4.01
N PHE A 70 -0.25 19.44 4.34
CA PHE A 70 -1.39 20.21 3.81
C PHE A 70 -2.39 20.45 4.95
#